data_AF-A0A936PPC7-F1
#
_entry.id   AF-A0A936PPC7-F1
#
_cell.length_a   1.000
_cell.length_b   1.000
_cell.length_c   1.000
_cell.angle_alpha   90.00
_cell.angle_beta   90.00
_cell.angle_gamma   90.00
#
_symmetry.space_group_name_H-M   'P 1'
#
loop_
_entity.id
_entity.type
_entity.pdbx_description
1 polymer ?
#
loop_
_entity_poly.entity_id
_entity_poly.type
_entity_poly.pdbx_seq_one_letter_code
_entity_poly.pdbx_strand_id
1 'polypeptide(L)'
;MSLPPWIDELKTRYLNDEASVFVLHGPGLRDVWRLDDAPMAAEDALITFLQRSREIVGRWSFKEGLKFNNPSDHSLFTRAVEARQALDGATRRLNPRESLDALALIWLAISTPGRRLGFVLSGVEALLPENRKRIDPLPGNTPALAEWPAHATLRASDNVIVLLIERLDRVRPELLDGCVVIEVPSAPKAVAPPKPPPLAPPLLRQSRPSPRPRSRR
;
A
#
# COMPACT_ATOMS: atom_id res chain seq x y z
N MET A 1 12.03 3.97 -15.08
CA MET A 1 11.12 3.93 -13.92
C MET A 1 11.75 3.06 -12.87
N SER A 2 12.10 3.64 -11.73
CA SER A 2 12.72 2.89 -10.63
C SER A 2 11.61 2.38 -9.72
N LEU A 3 11.37 1.08 -9.74
CA LEU A 3 10.45 0.41 -8.82
C LEU A 3 11.22 -0.14 -7.61
N PRO A 4 10.65 -0.06 -6.39
CA PRO A 4 11.12 -0.85 -5.27
C PRO A 4 11.19 -2.35 -5.63
N PRO A 5 12.23 -3.10 -5.19
CA PRO A 5 12.38 -4.52 -5.53
C PRO A 5 11.16 -5.38 -5.16
N TRP A 6 10.52 -5.12 -4.01
CA TRP A 6 9.34 -5.85 -3.56
C TRP A 6 8.09 -5.54 -4.41
N ILE A 7 7.99 -4.35 -5.02
CA ILE A 7 6.93 -4.03 -5.99
C ILE A 7 7.18 -4.78 -7.30
N ASP A 8 8.43 -4.85 -7.74
CA ASP A 8 8.80 -5.58 -8.97
C ASP A 8 8.59 -7.09 -8.81
N GLU A 9 8.90 -7.65 -7.64
CA GLU A 9 8.53 -9.03 -7.29
C GLU A 9 7.01 -9.22 -7.30
N LEU A 10 6.24 -8.37 -6.61
CA LEU A 10 4.77 -8.45 -6.61
C LEU A 10 4.21 -8.44 -8.03
N LYS A 11 4.67 -7.52 -8.87
CA LYS A 11 4.29 -7.42 -10.28
C LYS A 11 4.60 -8.71 -11.04
N THR A 12 5.81 -9.25 -10.87
CA THR A 12 6.25 -10.46 -11.56
C THR A 12 5.40 -11.67 -11.16
N ARG A 13 5.20 -11.88 -9.85
CA ARG A 13 4.37 -12.96 -9.29
C ARG A 13 2.92 -12.86 -9.77
N TYR A 14 2.38 -11.64 -9.80
CA TYR A 14 1.04 -11.38 -10.29
C TYR A 14 0.87 -11.71 -11.78
N LEU A 15 1.80 -11.26 -12.63
CA LEU A 15 1.75 -11.53 -14.07
C LEU A 15 1.94 -13.01 -14.40
N ASN A 16 2.55 -13.78 -13.50
CA ASN A 16 2.68 -15.23 -13.58
C ASN A 16 1.44 -16.00 -13.06
N ASP A 17 0.36 -15.29 -12.69
CA ASP A 17 -0.87 -15.87 -12.13
C ASP A 17 -0.66 -16.72 -10.86
N GLU A 18 0.36 -16.38 -10.06
CA GLU A 18 0.68 -17.12 -8.84
C GLU A 18 -0.41 -16.91 -7.77
N ALA A 19 -0.88 -15.68 -7.59
CA ALA A 19 -1.97 -15.34 -6.66
C ALA A 19 -2.70 -14.04 -7.00
N SER A 20 -3.92 -13.90 -6.48
CA SER A 20 -4.70 -12.65 -6.44
C SER A 20 -4.62 -11.95 -5.08
N VAL A 21 -4.14 -12.66 -4.05
CA VAL A 21 -3.93 -12.14 -2.70
C VAL A 21 -2.47 -12.30 -2.31
N PHE A 22 -1.82 -11.19 -1.97
CA PHE A 22 -0.42 -11.13 -1.58
C PHE A 22 -0.29 -10.69 -0.13
N VAL A 23 0.73 -11.19 0.55
CA VAL A 23 1.13 -10.72 1.87
C VAL A 23 2.48 -10.03 1.73
N LEU A 24 2.54 -8.77 2.12
CA LEU A 24 3.80 -8.04 2.31
C LEU A 24 4.13 -8.02 3.80
N HIS A 25 5.34 -8.42 4.16
CA HIS A 25 5.81 -8.40 5.54
C HIS A 25 7.27 -7.97 5.65
N GLY A 26 7.70 -7.55 6.84
CA GLY A 26 9.11 -7.24 7.10
C GLY A 26 9.38 -5.78 7.47
N PRO A 27 10.64 -5.45 7.81
CA PRO A 27 11.00 -4.17 8.41
C PRO A 27 10.80 -2.99 7.45
N GLY A 28 10.93 -3.20 6.14
CA GLY A 28 10.82 -2.13 5.16
C GLY A 28 9.42 -1.57 4.95
N LEU A 29 8.37 -2.19 5.52
CA LEU A 29 7.01 -1.67 5.46
C LEU A 29 6.87 -0.27 6.10
N ARG A 30 7.73 0.06 7.06
CA ARG A 30 7.75 1.35 7.76
C ARG A 30 8.77 2.33 7.18
N ASP A 31 9.56 1.89 6.19
CA ASP A 31 10.58 2.71 5.58
C ASP A 31 10.01 3.61 4.49
N VAL A 32 10.78 4.64 4.13
CA VAL A 32 10.51 5.50 2.98
C VAL A 32 11.15 4.89 1.74
N TRP A 33 10.34 4.65 0.73
CA TRP A 33 10.74 4.10 -0.56
C TRP A 33 10.76 5.17 -1.63
N ARG A 34 11.48 4.91 -2.71
CA ARG A 34 11.43 5.74 -3.93
C ARG A 34 10.64 5.02 -4.99
N LEU A 35 9.60 5.67 -5.47
CA LEU A 35 8.85 5.24 -6.65
C LEU A 35 8.95 6.37 -7.67
N ASP A 36 9.61 6.10 -8.80
CA ASP A 36 9.92 7.12 -9.81
C ASP A 36 10.57 8.37 -9.19
N ASP A 37 11.62 8.14 -8.40
CA ASP A 37 12.43 9.14 -7.68
C ASP A 37 11.75 9.93 -6.56
N ALA A 38 10.41 9.83 -6.43
CA ALA A 38 9.65 10.45 -5.36
C ALA A 38 9.71 9.61 -4.06
N PRO A 39 10.11 10.21 -2.92
CA PRO A 39 10.09 9.54 -1.63
C PRO A 39 8.64 9.42 -1.12
N MET A 40 8.25 8.22 -0.69
CA MET A 40 6.92 7.95 -0.15
C MET A 40 6.95 6.74 0.79
N ALA A 41 5.94 6.62 1.66
CA ALA A 41 5.78 5.44 2.50
C ALA A 41 5.51 4.19 1.64
N ALA A 42 5.84 2.99 2.15
CA ALA A 42 5.64 1.73 1.42
C ALA A 42 4.18 1.54 0.95
N GLU A 43 3.20 1.83 1.83
CA GLU A 43 1.78 1.74 1.50
C GLU A 43 1.39 2.71 0.37
N ASP A 44 1.83 3.97 0.43
CA ASP A 44 1.54 4.97 -0.60
C ASP A 44 2.23 4.65 -1.94
N ALA A 45 3.44 4.04 -1.89
CA ALA A 45 4.11 3.51 -3.07
C ALA A 45 3.29 2.40 -3.73
N LEU A 46 2.78 1.46 -2.93
CA LEU A 46 1.94 0.38 -3.44
C LEU A 46 0.66 0.93 -4.06
N ILE A 47 -0.03 1.86 -3.39
CA ILE A 47 -1.26 2.45 -3.92
C ILE A 47 -0.99 3.17 -5.25
N THR A 48 0.07 3.97 -5.31
CA THR A 48 0.47 4.70 -6.52
C THR A 48 0.86 3.75 -7.65
N PHE A 49 1.48 2.62 -7.33
CA PHE A 49 1.77 1.57 -8.29
C PHE A 49 0.49 0.91 -8.83
N LEU A 50 -0.44 0.50 -7.95
CA LEU A 50 -1.70 -0.14 -8.33
C LEU A 50 -2.59 0.75 -9.20
N GLN A 51 -2.59 2.07 -8.96
CA GLN A 51 -3.35 3.03 -9.75
C GLN A 51 -2.93 3.09 -11.23
N ARG A 52 -1.78 2.53 -11.61
CA ARG A 52 -1.34 2.46 -13.01
C ARG A 52 -2.12 1.43 -13.83
N SER A 53 -2.69 0.41 -13.18
CA SER A 53 -3.34 -0.72 -13.85
C SER A 53 -4.75 -1.02 -13.37
N ARG A 54 -5.15 -0.52 -12.20
CA ARG A 54 -6.46 -0.78 -11.59
C ARG A 54 -7.41 0.39 -11.82
N GLU A 55 -8.68 0.08 -12.03
CA GLU A 55 -9.75 1.06 -12.17
C GLU A 55 -10.12 1.68 -10.82
N ILE A 56 -10.13 0.85 -9.76
CA ILE A 56 -10.49 1.27 -8.41
C ILE A 56 -9.36 0.85 -7.48
N VAL A 57 -8.79 1.81 -6.75
CA VAL A 57 -7.79 1.53 -5.72
C VAL A 57 -8.23 2.07 -4.38
N GLY A 58 -8.26 1.20 -3.38
CA GLY A 58 -8.62 1.56 -2.01
C GLY A 58 -7.63 1.02 -0.99
N ARG A 59 -7.68 1.59 0.20
CA ARG A 59 -6.99 1.06 1.37
C ARG A 59 -7.96 0.89 2.51
N TRP A 60 -7.73 -0.15 3.30
CA TRP A 60 -8.47 -0.39 4.52
C TRP A 60 -7.48 -0.62 5.65
N SER A 61 -7.78 -0.04 6.81
CA SER A 61 -7.10 -0.41 8.04
C SER A 61 -8.11 -0.69 9.14
N PHE A 62 -7.75 -1.58 10.06
CA PHE A 62 -8.59 -1.88 11.22
C PHE A 62 -8.95 -0.62 12.05
N LYS A 63 -8.06 0.38 12.08
CA LYS A 63 -8.26 1.62 12.86
C LYS A 63 -9.07 2.68 12.14
N GLU A 64 -8.90 2.79 10.83
CA GLU A 64 -9.44 3.92 10.06
C GLU A 64 -10.58 3.55 9.12
N GLY A 65 -10.87 2.26 8.97
CA GLY A 65 -11.86 1.74 8.04
C GLY A 65 -11.41 1.86 6.58
N LEU A 66 -12.38 1.83 5.67
CA LEU A 66 -12.14 1.91 4.23
C LEU A 66 -11.96 3.36 3.76
N LYS A 67 -10.88 3.61 3.02
CA LYS A 67 -10.53 4.92 2.45
C LYS A 67 -10.09 4.80 0.98
N PHE A 68 -10.24 5.91 0.27
CA PHE A 68 -9.84 6.06 -1.13
C PHE A 68 -8.95 7.30 -1.27
N ASN A 69 -7.98 7.24 -2.18
CA ASN A 69 -7.05 8.35 -2.40
C ASN A 69 -7.67 9.49 -3.20
N ASN A 70 -8.70 9.21 -4.01
CA ASN A 70 -9.41 10.21 -4.77
C ASN A 70 -10.94 9.95 -4.76
N PRO A 71 -11.77 10.98 -5.00
CA PRO A 71 -13.24 10.83 -5.01
C PRO A 71 -13.78 9.97 -6.17
N SER A 72 -13.02 9.84 -7.26
CA SER A 72 -13.41 9.04 -8.42
C SER A 72 -13.42 7.55 -8.07
N ASP A 73 -12.35 7.05 -7.43
CA ASP A 73 -12.24 5.66 -6.97
C ASP A 73 -13.39 5.33 -6.00
N HIS A 74 -13.69 6.25 -5.06
CA HIS A 74 -14.81 6.08 -4.14
C HIS A 74 -16.16 6.02 -4.87
N SER A 75 -16.38 6.87 -5.87
CA SER A 75 -17.62 6.88 -6.65
C SER A 75 -17.80 5.61 -7.48
N LEU A 76 -16.73 5.12 -8.11
CA LEU A 76 -16.73 3.87 -8.86
C LEU A 76 -16.92 2.66 -7.96
N PHE A 77 -16.29 2.66 -6.78
CA PHE A 77 -16.48 1.64 -5.75
C PHE A 77 -17.93 1.55 -5.30
N THR A 78 -18.54 2.68 -4.93
CA THR A 78 -19.95 2.71 -4.49
C THR A 78 -20.87 2.17 -5.56
N ARG A 79 -20.67 2.53 -6.84
CA ARG A 79 -21.43 1.98 -7.96
C ARG A 79 -21.25 0.48 -8.13
N ALA A 80 -20.05 -0.05 -7.93
CA ALA A 80 -19.79 -1.49 -7.99
C ALA A 80 -20.54 -2.23 -6.88
N VAL A 81 -20.45 -1.73 -5.63
CA VAL A 81 -21.19 -2.28 -4.49
C VAL A 81 -22.70 -2.25 -4.73
N GLU A 82 -23.25 -1.10 -5.15
CA GLU A 82 -24.69 -0.95 -5.43
C GLU A 82 -25.16 -1.90 -6.53
N ALA A 83 -24.39 -2.04 -7.62
CA ALA A 83 -24.69 -2.98 -8.69
C ALA A 83 -24.71 -4.43 -8.17
N ARG A 84 -23.75 -4.81 -7.32
CA ARG A 84 -23.72 -6.15 -6.72
C ARG A 84 -24.91 -6.39 -5.78
N GLN A 85 -25.22 -5.42 -4.92
CA GLN A 85 -26.36 -5.50 -4.00
C GLN A 85 -27.69 -5.62 -4.75
N ALA A 86 -27.85 -4.90 -5.86
CA ALA A 86 -29.02 -5.01 -6.72
C ALA A 86 -29.16 -6.42 -7.34
N LEU A 87 -28.05 -7.04 -7.75
CA LEU A 87 -28.03 -8.42 -8.27
C LEU A 87 -28.35 -9.46 -7.19
N ASP A 88 -27.81 -9.28 -5.98
CA ASP A 88 -28.00 -10.22 -4.87
C ASP A 88 -29.35 -10.01 -4.14
N GLY A 89 -30.13 -8.98 -4.50
CA GLY A 89 -31.36 -8.60 -3.81
C GLY A 89 -31.13 -8.18 -2.34
N ALA A 90 -29.91 -7.81 -2.00
CA ALA A 90 -29.50 -7.52 -0.63
C ALA A 90 -29.93 -6.09 -0.22
N THR A 91 -30.63 -5.98 0.91
CA THR A 91 -31.09 -4.69 1.47
C THR A 91 -30.28 -4.21 2.67
N ARG A 92 -29.30 -5.00 3.12
CA ARG A 92 -28.50 -4.65 4.29
C ARG A 92 -27.60 -3.45 3.99
N ARG A 93 -27.78 -2.38 4.75
CA ARG A 93 -26.84 -1.25 4.77
C ARG A 93 -25.60 -1.63 5.55
N LEU A 94 -24.45 -1.68 4.87
CA LEU A 94 -23.14 -1.86 5.46
C LEU A 94 -22.49 -0.50 5.70
N ASN A 95 -21.77 -0.35 6.80
CA ASN A 95 -21.08 0.89 7.15
C ASN A 95 -19.57 0.79 6.85
N PRO A 96 -19.00 1.61 5.94
CA PRO A 96 -17.57 1.56 5.59
C PRO A 96 -16.63 1.97 6.74
N ARG A 97 -17.16 2.53 7.83
CA ARG A 97 -16.39 2.85 9.05
C ARG A 97 -16.23 1.66 10.00
N GLU A 98 -17.14 0.69 9.92
CA GLU A 98 -17.07 -0.53 10.73
C GLU A 98 -16.17 -1.55 10.03
N SER A 99 -15.20 -2.10 10.76
CA SER A 99 -14.14 -2.93 10.16
C SER A 99 -14.67 -4.13 9.35
N LEU A 100 -15.61 -4.89 9.93
CA LEU A 100 -16.16 -6.08 9.28
C LEU A 100 -17.09 -5.73 8.11
N ASP A 101 -17.89 -4.68 8.25
CA ASP A 101 -18.76 -4.17 7.19
C ASP A 101 -17.93 -3.64 6.01
N ALA A 102 -16.82 -2.96 6.28
CA ALA A 102 -15.89 -2.48 5.26
C ALA A 102 -15.28 -3.63 4.44
N LEU A 103 -14.86 -4.72 5.08
CA LEU A 103 -14.37 -5.91 4.38
C LEU A 103 -15.47 -6.58 3.54
N ALA A 104 -16.70 -6.63 4.04
CA ALA A 104 -17.84 -7.11 3.25
C ALA A 104 -18.15 -6.21 2.05
N LEU A 105 -18.02 -4.88 2.18
CA LEU A 105 -18.14 -3.95 1.07
C LEU A 105 -17.05 -4.18 0.01
N ILE A 106 -15.80 -4.41 0.43
CA ILE A 106 -14.69 -4.77 -0.47
C ILE A 106 -15.03 -6.05 -1.23
N TRP A 107 -15.50 -7.09 -0.53
CA TRP A 107 -15.89 -8.35 -1.16
C TRP A 107 -17.00 -8.19 -2.20
N LEU A 108 -18.03 -7.40 -1.89
CA LEU A 108 -19.12 -7.11 -2.84
C LEU A 108 -18.59 -6.42 -4.10
N ALA A 109 -17.70 -5.43 -3.95
CA ALA A 109 -17.10 -4.74 -5.07
C ALA A 109 -16.25 -5.67 -5.94
N ILE A 110 -15.43 -6.53 -5.32
CA ILE A 110 -14.60 -7.54 -6.00
C ILE A 110 -15.45 -8.58 -6.73
N SER A 111 -16.61 -8.92 -6.16
CA SER A 111 -17.58 -9.85 -6.75
C SER A 111 -18.39 -9.24 -7.90
N THR A 112 -18.13 -7.98 -8.27
CA THR A 112 -18.75 -7.31 -9.42
C THR A 112 -17.99 -7.66 -10.71
N PRO A 113 -18.62 -8.36 -11.68
CA PRO A 113 -17.92 -8.76 -12.90
C PRO A 113 -17.38 -7.60 -13.72
N GLY A 114 -16.26 -7.83 -14.42
CA GLY A 114 -15.68 -6.88 -15.38
C GLY A 114 -14.94 -5.70 -14.77
N ARG A 115 -14.71 -5.69 -13.46
CA ARG A 115 -13.96 -4.65 -12.75
C ARG A 115 -12.55 -5.11 -12.42
N ARG A 116 -11.64 -4.14 -12.31
CA ARG A 116 -10.23 -4.35 -11.93
C ARG A 116 -9.92 -3.52 -10.70
N LEU A 117 -9.97 -4.15 -9.54
CA LEU A 117 -9.80 -3.49 -8.25
C LEU A 117 -8.44 -3.84 -7.64
N GLY A 118 -7.86 -2.88 -6.93
CA GLY A 118 -6.69 -3.07 -6.08
C GLY A 118 -6.99 -2.62 -4.65
N PHE A 119 -6.81 -3.50 -3.67
CA PHE A 119 -6.97 -3.13 -2.26
C PHE A 119 -5.72 -3.41 -1.45
N VAL A 120 -5.36 -2.45 -0.60
CA VAL A 120 -4.31 -2.60 0.40
C VAL A 120 -4.97 -2.70 1.77
N LEU A 121 -4.78 -3.81 2.48
CA LEU A 121 -5.38 -4.08 3.79
C LEU A 121 -4.30 -4.09 4.87
N SER A 122 -4.43 -3.26 5.90
CA SER A 122 -3.48 -3.20 7.02
C SER A 122 -4.16 -3.48 8.37
N GLY A 123 -3.40 -4.07 9.30
CA GLY A 123 -3.93 -4.43 10.62
C GLY A 123 -4.87 -5.63 10.61
N VAL A 124 -4.73 -6.53 9.62
CA VAL A 124 -5.52 -7.77 9.53
C VAL A 124 -5.25 -8.72 10.69
N GLU A 125 -4.08 -8.61 11.33
CA GLU A 125 -3.73 -9.34 12.55
C GLU A 125 -4.67 -9.05 13.73
N ALA A 126 -5.39 -7.92 13.72
CA ALA A 126 -6.39 -7.61 14.73
C ALA A 126 -7.70 -8.40 14.51
N LEU A 127 -8.00 -8.78 13.26
CA LEU A 127 -9.21 -9.52 12.89
C LEU A 127 -9.01 -11.03 12.93
N LEU A 128 -7.83 -11.49 12.49
CA LEU A 128 -7.46 -12.91 12.43
C LEU A 128 -6.23 -13.22 13.30
N PRO A 129 -6.25 -12.91 14.61
CA PRO A 129 -5.11 -13.23 15.47
C PRO A 129 -4.98 -14.74 15.67
N GLU A 130 -3.74 -15.22 15.64
CA GLU A 130 -3.34 -16.63 15.84
C GLU A 130 -4.09 -17.30 17.01
N ASN A 131 -4.12 -16.63 18.17
CA ASN A 131 -4.56 -17.22 19.44
C ASN A 131 -6.08 -17.16 19.70
N ARG A 132 -6.87 -16.57 18.81
CA ARG A 132 -8.30 -16.34 19.07
C ARG A 132 -9.14 -17.50 18.56
N LYS A 133 -9.77 -18.25 19.46
CA LYS A 133 -10.57 -19.45 19.12
C LYS A 133 -11.77 -19.19 18.19
N ARG A 134 -12.42 -18.03 18.30
CA ARG A 134 -13.61 -17.66 17.52
C ARG A 134 -13.36 -16.38 16.76
N ILE A 135 -13.47 -16.47 15.43
CA ILE A 135 -13.44 -15.33 14.53
C ILE A 135 -14.87 -14.83 14.31
N ASP A 136 -15.05 -13.53 14.34
CA ASP A 136 -16.34 -12.91 14.07
C ASP A 136 -16.62 -13.01 12.56
N PRO A 137 -17.76 -13.57 12.13
CA PRO A 137 -18.05 -13.74 10.71
C PRO A 137 -18.23 -12.39 10.04
N LEU A 138 -17.80 -12.30 8.77
CA LEU A 138 -18.12 -11.14 7.95
C LEU A 138 -19.63 -11.10 7.67
N PRO A 139 -20.22 -9.90 7.63
CA PRO A 139 -21.65 -9.75 7.44
C PRO A 139 -22.10 -10.15 6.03
N GLY A 140 -23.35 -10.60 5.93
CA GLY A 140 -23.94 -11.04 4.67
C GLY A 140 -23.42 -12.40 4.23
N ASN A 141 -23.44 -12.67 2.93
CA ASN A 141 -22.90 -13.89 2.32
C ASN A 141 -21.41 -13.72 1.96
N THR A 142 -20.66 -13.02 2.80
CA THR A 142 -19.24 -12.72 2.58
C THR A 142 -18.42 -13.89 3.13
N PRO A 143 -17.54 -14.53 2.33
CA PRO A 143 -16.66 -15.58 2.81
C PRO A 143 -15.70 -15.02 3.86
N ALA A 144 -15.25 -15.87 4.78
CA ALA A 144 -14.32 -15.44 5.81
C ALA A 144 -13.02 -14.92 5.18
N LEU A 145 -12.36 -13.94 5.80
CA LEU A 145 -11.15 -13.34 5.24
C LEU A 145 -10.03 -14.38 4.98
N ALA A 146 -9.94 -15.43 5.80
CA ALA A 146 -9.00 -16.55 5.59
C ALA A 146 -9.28 -17.37 4.32
N GLU A 147 -10.52 -17.33 3.81
CA GLU A 147 -10.92 -18.08 2.61
C GLU A 147 -10.66 -17.28 1.32
N TRP A 148 -10.44 -15.97 1.41
CA TRP A 148 -10.28 -15.10 0.25
C TRP A 148 -9.16 -15.54 -0.71
N PRO A 149 -7.95 -15.92 -0.25
CA PRO A 149 -6.86 -16.26 -1.16
C PRO A 149 -7.16 -17.46 -2.07
N ALA A 150 -7.95 -18.42 -1.59
CA ALA A 150 -8.37 -19.60 -2.32
C ALA A 150 -9.73 -19.43 -3.04
N HIS A 151 -10.43 -18.32 -2.83
CA HIS A 151 -11.79 -18.16 -3.31
C HIS A 151 -11.84 -18.01 -4.85
N ALA A 152 -12.70 -18.79 -5.50
CA ALA A 152 -12.82 -18.85 -6.96
C ALA A 152 -13.08 -17.47 -7.60
N THR A 153 -13.94 -16.63 -7.00
CA THR A 153 -14.19 -15.25 -7.45
C THR A 153 -12.92 -14.42 -7.60
N LEU A 154 -11.99 -14.51 -6.65
CA LEU A 154 -10.74 -13.75 -6.71
C LEU A 154 -9.78 -14.34 -7.75
N ARG A 155 -9.63 -15.68 -7.76
CA ARG A 155 -8.78 -16.41 -8.73
C ARG A 155 -9.24 -16.21 -10.18
N ALA A 156 -10.54 -16.06 -10.42
CA ALA A 156 -11.11 -15.85 -11.76
C ALA A 156 -11.19 -14.37 -12.16
N SER A 157 -10.66 -13.45 -11.35
CA SER A 157 -10.77 -12.01 -11.56
C SER A 157 -9.42 -11.33 -11.71
N ASP A 158 -9.39 -10.19 -12.40
CA ASP A 158 -8.21 -9.31 -12.54
C ASP A 158 -8.14 -8.30 -11.36
N ASN A 159 -8.46 -8.81 -10.16
CA ASN A 159 -8.41 -8.07 -8.90
C ASN A 159 -7.17 -8.46 -8.11
N VAL A 160 -6.64 -7.52 -7.33
CA VAL A 160 -5.49 -7.75 -6.46
C VAL A 160 -5.76 -7.24 -5.05
N ILE A 161 -5.47 -8.07 -4.05
CA ILE A 161 -5.51 -7.70 -2.65
C ILE A 161 -4.10 -7.85 -2.08
N VAL A 162 -3.65 -6.86 -1.34
CA VAL A 162 -2.34 -6.88 -0.70
C VAL A 162 -2.51 -6.65 0.79
N LEU A 163 -2.10 -7.63 1.59
CA LEU A 163 -2.14 -7.61 3.04
C LEU A 163 -0.80 -7.08 3.57
N LEU A 164 -0.84 -6.00 4.34
CA LEU A 164 0.33 -5.48 5.04
C LEU A 164 0.37 -6.06 6.44
N ILE A 165 1.30 -6.98 6.69
CA ILE A 165 1.43 -7.72 7.94
C ILE A 165 2.82 -7.46 8.52
N GLU A 166 2.90 -6.81 9.68
CA GLU A 166 4.21 -6.55 10.31
C GLU A 166 4.90 -7.82 10.79
N ARG A 167 4.11 -8.80 11.23
CA ARG A 167 4.56 -10.02 11.89
C ARG A 167 3.68 -11.20 11.50
N LEU A 168 4.24 -12.11 10.70
CA LEU A 168 3.52 -13.29 10.20
C LEU A 168 3.05 -14.20 11.34
N ASP A 169 3.83 -14.31 12.42
CA ASP A 169 3.53 -15.13 13.61
C ASP A 169 2.32 -14.66 14.43
N ARG A 170 1.74 -13.51 14.08
CA ARG A 170 0.53 -12.97 14.72
C ARG A 170 -0.75 -13.29 13.98
N VAL A 171 -0.64 -13.87 12.78
CA VAL A 171 -1.75 -14.10 11.88
C VAL A 171 -1.91 -15.58 11.66
N ARG A 172 -3.16 -16.01 11.71
CA ARG A 172 -3.59 -17.37 11.45
C ARG A 172 -2.96 -17.97 10.19
N PRO A 173 -2.37 -19.17 10.25
CA PRO A 173 -1.73 -19.81 9.09
C PRO A 173 -2.72 -20.05 7.95
N GLU A 174 -4.00 -20.25 8.26
CA GLU A 174 -5.04 -20.48 7.25
C GLU A 174 -5.17 -19.30 6.26
N LEU A 175 -4.87 -18.07 6.69
CA LEU A 175 -4.84 -16.92 5.79
C LEU A 175 -3.60 -16.96 4.87
N LEU A 176 -2.48 -17.43 5.40
CA LEU A 176 -1.18 -17.42 4.70
C LEU A 176 -1.08 -18.53 3.66
N ASP A 177 -1.71 -19.69 3.89
CA ASP A 177 -1.60 -20.88 3.05
C ASP A 177 -1.98 -20.66 1.57
N GLY A 178 -2.92 -19.75 1.31
CA GLY A 178 -3.34 -19.41 -0.06
C GLY A 178 -2.73 -18.11 -0.62
N CYS A 179 -1.89 -17.42 0.16
CA CYS A 179 -1.26 -16.17 -0.24
C CYS A 179 0.15 -16.38 -0.79
N VAL A 180 0.57 -15.51 -1.71
CA VAL A 180 2.01 -15.34 -2.00
C VAL A 180 2.58 -14.35 -0.99
N VAL A 181 3.57 -14.80 -0.23
CA VAL A 181 4.24 -14.00 0.80
C VAL A 181 5.52 -13.39 0.22
N ILE A 182 5.65 -12.07 0.33
CA ILE A 182 6.78 -11.29 -0.17
C ILE A 182 7.39 -10.52 1.00
N GLU A 183 8.69 -10.71 1.21
CA GLU A 183 9.44 -9.95 2.19
C GLU A 183 9.76 -8.56 1.64
N VAL A 184 9.50 -7.54 2.44
CA VAL A 184 9.83 -6.15 2.19
C VAL A 184 11.15 -5.84 2.93
N PRO A 185 12.30 -5.86 2.22
CA PRO A 185 13.59 -5.61 2.85
C PRO A 185 13.67 -4.17 3.34
N SER A 186 14.55 -3.86 4.27
CA SER A 186 14.77 -2.46 4.65
C SER A 186 15.15 -1.60 3.44
N ALA A 187 14.61 -0.39 3.38
CA ALA A 187 14.92 0.52 2.28
C ALA A 187 16.43 0.85 2.30
N PRO A 188 17.07 0.96 1.13
CA PRO A 188 18.46 1.36 1.07
C PRO A 188 18.60 2.72 1.75
N LYS A 189 19.48 2.81 2.77
CA LYS A 189 19.80 4.09 3.41
C LYS A 189 20.21 5.06 2.32
N ALA A 190 19.53 6.21 2.24
CA ALA A 190 19.95 7.27 1.33
C ALA A 190 21.43 7.58 1.62
N VAL A 191 22.30 7.27 0.65
CA VAL A 191 23.69 7.70 0.71
C VAL A 191 23.64 9.21 0.82
N ALA A 192 24.14 9.75 1.93
CA ALA A 192 24.18 11.20 2.15
C ALA A 192 24.81 11.84 0.90
N PRO A 193 24.24 12.94 0.37
CA PRO A 193 24.86 13.64 -0.74
C PRO A 193 26.32 13.93 -0.38
N PRO A 194 27.26 13.81 -1.33
CA PRO A 194 28.67 14.08 -1.06
C PRO A 194 28.78 15.43 -0.38
N LYS A 195 29.41 15.44 0.81
CA LYS A 195 29.60 16.65 1.61
C LYS A 195 30.20 17.71 0.67
N PRO A 196 29.57 18.89 0.51
CA PRO A 196 30.13 19.91 -0.37
C PRO A 196 31.58 20.18 0.07
N PRO A 197 32.51 20.35 -0.89
CA PRO A 197 33.89 20.64 -0.55
C PRO A 197 33.93 21.85 0.39
N PRO A 198 34.80 21.84 1.41
CA PRO A 198 34.90 22.95 2.34
C PRO A 198 35.10 24.24 1.55
N LEU A 199 34.24 25.24 1.83
CA LEU A 199 34.36 26.58 1.26
C LEU A 199 35.81 27.05 1.44
N ALA A 200 36.45 27.39 0.33
CA ALA A 200 37.81 27.93 0.35
C ALA A 200 37.86 29.11 1.34
N PRO A 201 38.90 29.19 2.18
CA PRO A 201 39.03 30.28 3.14
C PRO A 201 38.96 31.62 2.40
N PRO A 202 38.25 32.62 2.95
CA PRO A 202 38.12 33.92 2.32
C PRO A 202 39.51 34.49 2.04
N LEU A 203 39.77 34.81 0.77
CA LEU A 203 41.00 35.49 0.38
C LEU A 203 41.12 36.77 1.20
N LEU A 204 42.08 36.78 2.13
CA LEU A 204 42.48 37.97 2.88
C LEU A 204 42.73 39.07 1.86
N ARG A 205 41.85 40.09 1.85
CA ARG A 205 42.06 41.31 1.08
C ARG A 205 43.40 41.88 1.50
N GLN A 206 44.41 41.77 0.63
CA GLN A 206 45.68 42.43 0.83
C GLN A 206 45.42 43.94 0.83
N SER A 207 45.53 44.54 2.01
CA SER A 207 45.44 45.99 2.22
C SER A 207 46.48 46.68 1.34
N ARG A 208 46.02 47.48 0.38
CA ARG A 208 46.90 48.32 -0.45
C ARG A 208 47.63 49.32 0.47
N PRO A 209 48.96 49.47 0.35
CA PRO A 209 49.68 50.48 1.11
C PRO A 209 49.30 51.89 0.64
N SER A 210 48.99 52.77 1.60
CA SER A 210 48.67 54.18 1.38
C SER A 210 49.85 54.94 0.74
N PRO A 211 49.60 55.85 -0.22
CA PRO A 211 50.64 56.66 -0.84
C PRO A 211 51.19 57.71 0.13
N ARG A 212 52.53 57.82 0.21
CA ARG A 212 53.23 58.83 1.00
C ARG A 212 53.01 60.24 0.44
N PRO A 213 52.86 61.27 1.29
CA PRO A 213 52.74 62.65 0.83
C PRO A 213 54.07 63.17 0.28
N ARG A 214 54.03 63.79 -0.90
CA ARG A 214 55.15 64.52 -1.50
C ARG A 214 55.38 65.84 -0.75
N SER A 215 56.59 66.04 -0.24
CA SER A 215 57.06 67.35 0.22
C SER A 215 57.26 68.28 -0.98
N ARG A 216 56.64 69.47 -0.93
CA ARG A 216 56.93 70.59 -1.83
C ARG A 216 58.18 71.33 -1.34
N ARG A 217 59.09 71.65 -2.26
CA ARG A 217 60.03 72.76 -2.13
C ARG A 217 59.46 73.96 -2.88
#